data_AF-A0A850I2X5-F1
#
_entry.id   AF-A0A850I2X5-F1
#
_cell.length_a   1.000
_cell.length_b   1.000
_cell.length_c   1.000
_cell.angle_alpha   90.00
_cell.angle_beta   90.00
_cell.angle_gamma   90.00
#
_symmetry.space_group_name_H-M   'P 1'
#
loop_
_entity.id
_entity.type
_entity.pdbx_description
1 polymer ?
#
loop_
_entity_poly.entity_id
_entity_poly.type
_entity_poly.pdbx_seq_one_letter_code
_entity_poly.pdbx_strand_id
1 'polypeptide(L)'
;MLLDPRDGDFEDDAASPEQRSLFAIVGSLLVEISPAKLLFAWTVSLLVPGVLLGLAPLVASAWISGLSQHALALSEAGAVLALIVIAALGWLGGRPLFQIAETSFWSLNALAVQPSYAFAREALGHLAELFWHSGATPASRMRLRRSCSVGAGILLAAGAALIAVLAWPASQWKATINDLVLIHHLVVPTFANAVVLVSCYLAVASLAWSVADASMDQPADLAGFDATPSGGRVWRVAHLSDLHVVGERYGFRIESGTAGPRGNERFNRVLVNRPANLTPHRRPILTPSCGGLCW
;
A
#
# COMPACT_ATOMS: atom_id res chain seq x y z
N MET A 1 -4.11 20.52 -30.74
CA MET A 1 -4.40 19.19 -31.32
C MET A 1 -5.77 18.79 -30.79
N LEU A 2 -6.74 18.51 -31.66
CA LEU A 2 -8.12 18.21 -31.26
C LEU A 2 -8.18 16.73 -30.81
N LEU A 3 -8.57 16.48 -29.57
CA LEU A 3 -8.65 15.16 -28.94
C LEU A 3 -9.84 14.36 -29.53
N ASP A 4 -9.61 13.19 -30.13
CA ASP A 4 -10.67 12.26 -30.55
C ASP A 4 -10.73 11.07 -29.57
N PRO A 5 -11.79 10.94 -28.74
CA PRO A 5 -11.96 9.84 -27.77
C PRO A 5 -11.99 8.44 -28.40
N ARG A 6 -12.15 8.33 -29.73
CA ARG A 6 -12.26 7.06 -30.44
C ARG A 6 -10.92 6.31 -30.60
N ASP A 7 -9.80 7.01 -30.42
CA ASP A 7 -8.46 6.42 -30.49
C ASP A 7 -8.09 5.68 -29.19
N GLY A 8 -8.85 5.89 -28.10
CA GLY A 8 -8.81 5.13 -26.84
C GLY A 8 -7.50 5.23 -26.04
N ASP A 9 -6.48 5.89 -26.57
CA ASP A 9 -5.10 5.77 -26.10
C ASP A 9 -4.31 7.04 -26.46
N PHE A 10 -4.03 7.86 -25.46
CA PHE A 10 -3.58 9.26 -25.64
C PHE A 10 -2.33 9.63 -24.85
N GLU A 11 -1.76 8.71 -24.05
CA GLU A 11 -0.87 9.05 -22.92
C GLU A 11 0.56 8.44 -23.04
N ASP A 12 1.57 9.07 -22.40
CA ASP A 12 3.02 8.73 -22.50
C ASP A 12 3.49 7.73 -21.47
N ASP A 13 4.61 7.10 -21.82
CA ASP A 13 5.51 6.36 -20.95
C ASP A 13 6.30 7.32 -20.02
N ALA A 14 5.67 8.39 -19.51
CA ALA A 14 6.32 9.40 -18.66
C ALA A 14 6.78 8.81 -17.32
N ALA A 15 6.15 7.70 -16.90
CA ALA A 15 6.54 6.88 -15.77
C ALA A 15 7.58 5.78 -16.12
N SER A 16 8.04 5.69 -17.36
CA SER A 16 9.00 4.66 -17.79
C SER A 16 10.42 4.98 -17.33
N PRO A 17 11.03 4.10 -16.53
CA PRO A 17 12.43 4.25 -16.12
C PRO A 17 13.42 3.99 -17.26
N GLU A 18 12.97 3.52 -18.43
CA GLU A 18 13.83 3.25 -19.59
C GLU A 18 14.36 4.54 -20.24
N GLN A 19 13.59 5.63 -20.17
CA GLN A 19 13.88 6.88 -20.89
C GLN A 19 14.12 8.09 -19.98
N ARG A 20 13.72 8.01 -18.69
CA ARG A 20 13.75 9.15 -17.78
C ARG A 20 14.40 8.79 -16.45
N SER A 21 15.14 9.76 -15.88
CA SER A 21 15.65 9.62 -14.52
C SER A 21 14.51 9.61 -13.50
N LEU A 22 14.70 8.95 -12.36
CA LEU A 22 13.71 8.92 -11.28
C LEU A 22 13.26 10.33 -10.84
N PHE A 23 14.17 11.32 -10.86
CA PHE A 23 13.84 12.71 -10.57
C PHE A 23 12.93 13.35 -11.63
N ALA A 24 13.12 13.02 -12.91
CA ALA A 24 12.26 13.51 -13.98
C ALA A 24 10.86 12.88 -13.92
N ILE A 25 10.77 11.61 -13.50
CA ILE A 25 9.50 10.90 -13.28
C ILE A 25 8.75 11.52 -12.09
N VAL A 26 9.41 11.69 -10.94
CA VAL A 26 8.82 12.32 -9.75
C VAL A 26 8.39 13.76 -10.03
N GLY A 27 9.21 14.53 -10.75
CA GLY A 27 8.88 15.90 -11.15
C GLY A 27 7.64 15.96 -12.05
N SER A 28 7.53 15.05 -13.03
CA SER A 28 6.36 14.94 -13.91
C SER A 28 5.10 14.58 -13.11
N LEU A 29 5.19 13.60 -12.23
CA LEU A 29 4.08 13.15 -11.38
C LEU A 29 3.61 14.25 -10.40
N LEU A 30 4.52 15.05 -9.84
CA LEU A 30 4.18 16.16 -8.93
C LEU A 30 3.54 17.36 -9.65
N VAL A 31 3.86 17.58 -10.92
CA VAL A 31 3.21 18.61 -11.74
C VAL A 31 1.82 18.14 -12.18
N GLU A 32 1.68 16.85 -12.49
CA GLU A 32 0.44 16.22 -12.93
C GLU A 32 -0.57 16.05 -11.78
N ILE A 33 -0.09 15.64 -10.60
CA ILE A 33 -0.86 15.60 -9.36
C ILE A 33 -0.73 16.97 -8.69
N SER A 34 -1.70 17.85 -8.91
CA SER A 34 -1.71 19.17 -8.25
C SER A 34 -1.45 19.02 -6.74
N PRO A 35 -0.51 19.78 -6.13
CA PRO A 35 -0.17 19.64 -4.70
C PRO A 35 -1.37 19.77 -3.77
N ALA A 36 -2.38 20.56 -4.16
CA ALA A 36 -3.63 20.70 -3.42
C ALA A 36 -4.44 19.39 -3.35
N LYS A 37 -4.52 18.63 -4.45
CA LYS A 37 -5.18 17.31 -4.47
C LYS A 37 -4.41 16.30 -3.64
N LEU A 38 -3.08 16.32 -3.70
CA LEU A 38 -2.24 15.45 -2.87
C LEU A 38 -2.43 15.75 -1.38
N LEU A 39 -2.39 17.03 -1.00
CA LEU A 39 -2.62 17.46 0.38
C LEU A 39 -4.02 17.06 0.87
N PHE A 40 -5.04 17.23 0.03
CA PHE A 40 -6.40 16.82 0.35
C PHE A 40 -6.50 15.31 0.55
N ALA A 41 -5.95 14.51 -0.37
CA ALA A 41 -5.92 13.05 -0.27
C ALA A 41 -5.18 12.58 0.99
N TRP A 42 -4.01 13.15 1.30
CA TRP A 42 -3.28 12.86 2.53
C TRP A 42 -4.07 13.22 3.78
N THR A 43 -4.74 14.38 3.76
CA THR A 43 -5.53 14.83 4.90
C THR A 43 -6.69 13.88 5.18
N VAL A 44 -7.45 13.52 4.16
CA VAL A 44 -8.64 12.67 4.30
C VAL A 44 -8.27 11.21 4.56
N SER A 45 -7.23 10.68 3.90
CA SER A 45 -6.90 9.25 3.96
C SER A 45 -5.91 8.85 5.06
N LEU A 46 -5.12 9.80 5.58
CA LEU A 46 -4.10 9.54 6.61
C LEU A 46 -4.34 10.39 7.87
N LEU A 47 -4.41 11.71 7.73
CA LEU A 47 -4.45 12.62 8.88
C LEU A 47 -5.74 12.46 9.69
N VAL A 48 -6.90 12.52 9.03
CA VAL A 48 -8.21 12.43 9.70
C VAL A 48 -8.36 11.11 10.45
N PRO A 49 -8.13 9.93 9.83
CA PRO A 49 -8.20 8.67 10.56
C PRO A 49 -7.18 8.56 11.69
N GLY A 50 -5.95 9.06 11.49
CA GLY A 50 -4.92 9.08 12.52
C GLY A 50 -5.33 9.91 13.74
N VAL A 51 -5.85 11.12 13.51
CA VAL A 51 -6.35 12.01 14.57
C VAL A 51 -7.53 11.38 15.31
N LEU A 52 -8.48 10.78 14.59
CA LEU A 52 -9.61 10.07 15.21
C LEU A 52 -9.13 8.91 16.08
N LEU A 53 -8.11 8.17 15.63
CA LEU A 53 -7.49 7.09 16.40
C LEU A 53 -6.82 7.61 17.69
N GLY A 54 -6.15 8.77 17.63
CA GLY A 54 -5.55 9.42 18.80
C GLY A 54 -6.57 10.01 19.78
N LEU A 55 -7.73 10.45 19.28
CA LEU A 55 -8.83 10.99 20.09
C LEU A 55 -9.65 9.90 20.77
N ALA A 56 -9.80 8.74 20.13
CA ALA A 56 -10.59 7.61 20.61
C ALA A 56 -10.31 7.22 22.09
N PRO A 57 -9.07 7.04 22.57
CA PRO A 57 -8.82 6.70 23.97
C PRO A 57 -9.26 7.81 24.95
N LEU A 58 -9.19 9.08 24.55
CA LEU A 58 -9.63 10.22 25.37
C LEU A 58 -11.15 10.22 25.52
N VAL A 59 -11.88 10.06 24.41
CA VAL A 59 -13.35 10.00 24.42
C VAL A 59 -13.83 8.76 25.18
N ALA A 60 -13.22 7.61 24.95
CA ALA A 60 -13.57 6.36 25.64
C ALA A 60 -13.35 6.48 27.15
N SER A 61 -12.20 7.01 27.59
CA SER A 61 -11.90 7.18 29.02
C SER A 61 -12.82 8.21 29.70
N ALA A 62 -13.13 9.32 29.04
CA ALA A 62 -14.08 10.31 29.54
C ALA A 62 -15.50 9.75 29.67
N TRP A 63 -15.95 8.96 28.70
CA TRP A 63 -17.25 8.31 28.74
C TRP A 63 -17.33 7.24 29.84
N ILE A 64 -16.32 6.37 29.95
CA ILE A 64 -16.26 5.32 31.00
C ILE A 64 -16.24 5.95 32.40
N SER A 65 -15.45 7.01 32.60
CA SER A 65 -15.38 7.68 33.89
C SER A 65 -16.71 8.34 34.27
N GLY A 66 -17.37 9.02 33.32
CA GLY A 66 -18.71 9.57 33.52
C GLY A 66 -19.76 8.51 33.84
N LEU A 67 -19.74 7.38 33.12
CA LEU A 67 -20.65 6.27 33.36
C LEU A 67 -20.43 5.64 34.74
N SER A 68 -19.18 5.43 35.14
CA SER A 68 -18.80 4.85 36.42
C SER A 68 -19.30 5.68 37.61
N GLN A 69 -19.26 7.02 37.51
CA GLN A 69 -19.79 7.91 38.55
C GLN A 69 -21.30 7.73 38.77
N HIS A 70 -22.05 7.44 37.72
CA HIS A 70 -23.50 7.26 37.79
C HIS A 70 -23.92 5.81 38.05
N ALA A 71 -23.04 4.84 37.76
CA ALA A 71 -23.28 3.41 37.92
C ALA A 71 -23.65 3.03 39.37
N LEU A 72 -23.04 3.69 40.36
CA LEU A 72 -23.31 3.48 41.79
C LEU A 72 -24.71 3.92 42.23
N ALA A 73 -25.39 4.76 41.44
CA ALA A 73 -26.73 5.25 41.73
C ALA A 73 -27.85 4.41 41.08
N LEU A 74 -27.49 3.41 40.26
CA LEU A 74 -28.46 2.54 39.59
C LEU A 74 -28.82 1.33 40.47
N SER A 75 -30.10 0.96 40.44
CA SER A 75 -30.55 -0.36 40.92
C SER A 75 -30.08 -1.48 39.99
N GLU A 76 -30.07 -2.73 40.47
CA GLU A 76 -29.66 -3.89 39.65
C GLU A 76 -30.46 -3.99 38.33
N ALA A 77 -31.77 -3.76 38.38
CA ALA A 77 -32.63 -3.73 37.19
C ALA A 77 -32.31 -2.54 36.26
N GLY A 78 -32.00 -1.37 36.84
CA GLY A 78 -31.58 -0.20 36.07
C GLY A 78 -30.24 -0.40 35.36
N ALA A 79 -29.29 -1.08 36.00
CA ALA A 79 -28.00 -1.42 35.41
C ALA A 79 -28.14 -2.38 34.22
N VAL A 80 -28.99 -3.39 34.34
CA VAL A 80 -29.29 -4.32 33.21
C VAL A 80 -29.93 -3.58 32.05
N LEU A 81 -30.91 -2.71 32.30
CA LEU A 81 -31.55 -1.92 31.25
C LEU A 81 -30.54 -0.98 30.57
N ALA A 82 -29.68 -0.32 31.35
CA ALA A 82 -28.61 0.52 30.81
C ALA A 82 -27.65 -0.26 29.91
N LEU A 83 -27.25 -1.48 30.30
CA LEU A 83 -26.43 -2.36 29.48
C LEU A 83 -27.10 -2.73 28.16
N ILE A 84 -28.41 -3.06 28.18
CA ILE A 84 -29.17 -3.35 26.97
C ILE A 84 -29.20 -2.14 26.04
N VAL A 85 -29.44 -0.94 26.58
CA VAL A 85 -29.45 0.31 25.79
C VAL A 85 -28.06 0.59 25.21
N ILE A 86 -26.99 0.45 26.00
CA ILE A 86 -25.60 0.62 25.52
C ILE A 86 -25.28 -0.39 24.42
N ALA A 87 -25.67 -1.66 24.59
CA ALA A 87 -25.46 -2.69 23.58
C ALA A 87 -26.24 -2.41 22.30
N ALA A 88 -27.49 -1.96 22.41
CA ALA A 88 -28.31 -1.58 21.26
C ALA A 88 -27.72 -0.37 20.52
N LEU A 89 -27.30 0.67 21.23
CA LEU A 89 -26.64 1.85 20.66
C LEU A 89 -25.30 1.48 20.02
N GLY A 90 -24.51 0.63 20.69
CA GLY A 90 -23.25 0.12 20.17
C GLY A 90 -23.43 -0.73 18.92
N TRP A 91 -24.50 -1.52 18.83
CA TRP A 91 -24.80 -2.32 17.64
C TRP A 91 -25.23 -1.45 16.45
N LEU A 92 -26.12 -0.49 16.69
CA LEU A 92 -26.67 0.40 15.64
C LEU A 92 -25.62 1.42 15.16
N GLY A 93 -24.90 2.05 16.09
CA GLY A 93 -23.87 3.04 15.77
C GLY A 93 -22.50 2.44 15.44
N GLY A 94 -22.16 1.27 15.99
CA GLY A 94 -20.85 0.66 15.83
C GLY A 94 -20.61 0.07 14.45
N ARG A 95 -21.65 -0.43 13.76
CA ARG A 95 -21.52 -1.00 12.41
C ARG A 95 -20.93 -0.03 11.37
N PRO A 96 -21.50 1.17 11.16
CA PRO A 96 -20.93 2.13 10.20
C PRO A 96 -19.56 2.65 10.64
N LEU A 97 -19.36 2.87 11.95
CA LEU A 97 -18.07 3.31 12.49
C LEU A 97 -16.98 2.25 12.27
N PHE A 98 -17.31 0.97 12.44
CA PHE A 98 -16.40 -0.14 12.19
C PHE A 98 -16.00 -0.20 10.71
N GLN A 99 -16.94 -0.06 9.79
CA GLN A 99 -16.65 -0.05 8.35
C GLN A 99 -15.72 1.12 7.95
N ILE A 100 -15.94 2.29 8.53
CA ILE A 100 -15.07 3.46 8.31
C ILE A 100 -13.67 3.19 8.89
N ALA A 101 -13.59 2.65 10.11
CA ALA A 101 -12.33 2.31 10.75
C ALA A 101 -11.54 1.25 9.97
N GLU A 102 -12.22 0.21 9.49
CA GLU A 102 -11.66 -0.84 8.65
C GLU A 102 -11.12 -0.28 7.32
N THR A 103 -11.93 0.50 6.60
CA THR A 103 -11.50 1.14 5.35
C THR A 103 -10.29 2.05 5.57
N SER A 104 -10.30 2.83 6.64
CA SER A 104 -9.19 3.71 7.00
C SER A 104 -7.93 2.94 7.39
N PHE A 105 -8.09 1.80 8.07
CA PHE A 105 -6.99 0.91 8.43
C PHE A 105 -6.31 0.31 7.19
N TRP A 106 -7.11 -0.16 6.23
CA TRP A 106 -6.59 -0.67 4.96
C TRP A 106 -5.94 0.44 4.13
N SER A 107 -6.54 1.63 4.10
CA SER A 107 -5.95 2.82 3.47
C SER A 107 -4.60 3.19 4.08
N LEU A 108 -4.48 3.23 5.41
CA LEU A 108 -3.21 3.49 6.10
C LEU A 108 -2.14 2.46 5.74
N ASN A 109 -2.52 1.18 5.63
CA ASN A 109 -1.61 0.13 5.23
C ASN A 109 -1.08 0.32 3.80
N ALA A 110 -2.00 0.51 2.86
CA ALA A 110 -1.68 0.65 1.45
C ALA A 110 -0.87 1.92 1.15
N LEU A 111 -1.18 3.03 1.83
CA LEU A 111 -0.58 4.33 1.55
C LEU A 111 0.70 4.63 2.34
N ALA A 112 0.82 4.11 3.55
CA ALA A 112 1.94 4.44 4.43
C ALA A 112 2.79 3.22 4.78
N VAL A 113 2.19 2.17 5.35
CA VAL A 113 2.97 1.06 5.95
C VAL A 113 3.68 0.24 4.89
N GLN A 114 2.95 -0.28 3.89
CA GLN A 114 3.52 -1.15 2.86
C GLN A 114 4.53 -0.42 1.98
N PRO A 115 4.28 0.81 1.47
CA PRO A 115 5.27 1.55 0.70
C PRO A 115 6.52 1.87 1.52
N SER A 116 6.38 2.25 2.79
CA SER A 116 7.54 2.54 3.66
C SER A 116 8.40 1.30 3.85
N TYR A 117 7.77 0.15 4.11
CA TYR A 117 8.47 -1.14 4.23
C TYR A 117 9.17 -1.52 2.93
N ALA A 118 8.47 -1.47 1.80
CA ALA A 118 9.03 -1.79 0.49
C ALA A 118 10.21 -0.88 0.15
N PHE A 119 10.10 0.43 0.41
CA PHE A 119 11.17 1.38 0.21
C PHE A 119 12.40 1.06 1.07
N ALA A 120 12.23 0.81 2.37
CA ALA A 120 13.34 0.46 3.25
C ALA A 120 14.03 -0.84 2.83
N ARG A 121 13.24 -1.84 2.41
CA ARG A 121 13.76 -3.11 1.89
C ARG A 121 14.57 -2.91 0.62
N GLU A 122 14.05 -2.14 -0.33
CA GLU A 122 14.71 -1.92 -1.61
C GLU A 122 15.97 -1.04 -1.46
N ALA A 123 15.90 -0.01 -0.62
CA ALA A 123 17.06 0.83 -0.30
C ALA A 123 18.19 0.01 0.33
N LEU A 124 17.88 -0.87 1.29
CA LEU A 124 18.86 -1.78 1.88
C LEU A 124 19.36 -2.81 0.87
N GLY A 125 18.48 -3.31 -0.02
CA GLY A 125 18.84 -4.22 -1.10
C GLY A 125 19.89 -3.59 -2.02
N HIS A 126 19.60 -2.40 -2.56
CA HIS A 126 20.52 -1.67 -3.42
C HIS A 126 21.83 -1.30 -2.72
N LEU A 127 21.78 -0.84 -1.46
CA LEU A 127 22.99 -0.57 -0.68
C LEU A 127 23.83 -1.83 -0.52
N ALA A 128 23.21 -2.97 -0.19
CA ALA A 128 23.92 -4.23 -0.04
C ALA A 128 24.53 -4.72 -1.36
N GLU A 129 23.83 -4.56 -2.49
CA GLU A 129 24.33 -4.90 -3.83
C GLU A 129 25.51 -4.01 -4.27
N LEU A 130 25.52 -2.73 -3.88
CA LEU A 130 26.65 -1.83 -4.13
C LEU A 130 27.94 -2.33 -3.45
N PHE A 131 27.83 -2.86 -2.23
CA PHE A 131 28.96 -3.43 -1.50
C PHE A 131 29.34 -4.85 -1.99
N TRP A 132 28.44 -5.53 -2.68
CA TRP A 132 28.60 -6.94 -3.07
C TRP A 132 28.75 -7.10 -4.59
N HIS A 133 29.94 -6.80 -5.12
CA HIS A 133 30.23 -6.94 -6.55
C HIS A 133 30.82 -8.30 -6.96
N SER A 134 30.29 -8.82 -8.08
CA SER A 134 30.87 -9.78 -9.03
C SER A 134 31.19 -11.20 -8.53
N GLY A 135 30.19 -12.10 -8.58
CA GLY A 135 30.37 -13.55 -8.40
C GLY A 135 29.29 -14.25 -7.55
N ALA A 136 28.31 -13.51 -7.04
CA ALA A 136 27.25 -14.06 -6.20
C ALA A 136 26.37 -15.07 -6.98
N THR A 137 26.33 -16.31 -6.49
CA THR A 137 25.44 -17.36 -6.99
C THR A 137 23.97 -16.99 -6.74
N PRO A 138 23.01 -17.56 -7.50
CA PRO A 138 21.59 -17.32 -7.25
C PRO A 138 21.19 -17.56 -5.79
N ALA A 139 21.72 -18.62 -5.17
CA ALA A 139 21.49 -18.95 -3.77
C ALA A 139 22.03 -17.88 -2.79
N SER A 140 23.18 -17.26 -3.06
CA SER A 140 23.68 -16.19 -2.19
C SER A 140 22.90 -14.89 -2.35
N ARG A 141 22.43 -14.55 -3.57
CA ARG A 141 21.56 -13.39 -3.81
C ARG A 141 20.21 -13.54 -3.09
N MET A 142 19.65 -14.74 -3.12
CA MET A 142 18.42 -15.07 -2.38
C MET A 142 18.58 -14.88 -0.87
N ARG A 143 19.70 -15.35 -0.29
CA ARG A 143 20.01 -15.12 1.12
C ARG A 143 20.18 -13.64 1.44
N LEU A 144 20.85 -12.88 0.56
CA LEU A 144 21.02 -11.44 0.73
C LEU A 144 19.68 -10.71 0.76
N ARG A 145 18.79 -11.00 -0.19
CA ARG A 145 17.44 -10.41 -0.23
C ARG A 145 16.62 -10.72 1.02
N ARG A 146 16.66 -11.97 1.49
CA ARG A 146 16.03 -12.36 2.78
C ARG A 146 16.61 -11.57 3.95
N SER A 147 17.93 -11.40 4.02
CA SER A 147 18.57 -10.58 5.05
C SER A 147 18.21 -9.11 4.97
N CYS A 148 18.13 -8.52 3.76
CA CYS A 148 17.68 -7.15 3.55
C CYS A 148 16.22 -6.95 3.97
N SER A 149 15.36 -7.93 3.70
CA SER A 149 13.95 -7.96 4.14
C SER A 149 13.82 -7.92 5.67
N VAL A 150 14.57 -8.78 6.37
CA VAL A 150 14.64 -8.79 7.85
C VAL A 150 15.22 -7.47 8.38
N GLY A 151 16.33 -7.02 7.81
CA GLY A 151 16.99 -5.78 8.19
C GLY A 151 16.10 -4.55 8.05
N ALA A 152 15.31 -4.48 6.96
CA ALA A 152 14.34 -3.40 6.74
C ALA A 152 13.24 -3.38 7.80
N GLY A 153 12.70 -4.56 8.13
CA GLY A 153 11.69 -4.68 9.18
C GLY A 153 12.21 -4.22 10.55
N ILE A 154 13.42 -4.65 10.93
CA ILE A 154 14.06 -4.24 12.18
C ILE A 154 14.34 -2.74 12.20
N LEU A 155 14.89 -2.19 11.11
CA LEU A 155 15.21 -0.77 11.01
C LEU A 155 13.97 0.11 11.15
N LEU A 156 12.90 -0.22 10.42
CA LEU A 156 11.63 0.49 10.53
C LEU A 156 10.98 0.32 11.89
N ALA A 157 11.02 -0.89 12.46
CA ALA A 157 10.47 -1.11 13.79
C ALA A 157 11.21 -0.33 14.87
N ALA A 158 12.55 -0.29 14.82
CA ALA A 158 13.36 0.51 15.73
C ALA A 158 13.10 2.01 15.57
N GLY A 159 13.02 2.51 14.32
CA GLY A 159 12.70 3.91 14.04
C GLY A 159 11.31 4.30 14.54
N ALA A 160 10.30 3.46 14.29
CA ALA A 160 8.95 3.68 14.77
C ALA A 160 8.86 3.61 16.30
N ALA A 161 9.53 2.64 16.94
CA ALA A 161 9.61 2.58 18.40
C ALA A 161 10.27 3.83 19.00
N LEU A 162 11.34 4.35 18.38
CA LEU A 162 11.96 5.60 18.80
C LEU A 162 10.99 6.78 18.69
N ILE A 163 10.27 6.91 17.58
CA ILE A 163 9.24 7.95 17.41
C ILE A 163 8.17 7.84 18.51
N ALA A 164 7.71 6.62 18.82
CA ALA A 164 6.74 6.40 19.90
C ALA A 164 7.29 6.84 21.26
N VAL A 165 8.54 6.52 21.57
CA VAL A 165 9.22 6.94 22.82
C VAL A 165 9.35 8.46 22.88
N LEU A 166 9.70 9.11 21.77
CA LEU A 166 9.83 10.58 21.70
C LEU A 166 8.47 11.29 21.82
N ALA A 167 7.40 10.71 21.29
CA ALA A 167 6.04 11.24 21.38
C ALA A 167 5.36 10.95 22.73
N TRP A 168 5.83 9.92 23.45
CA TRP A 168 5.24 9.45 24.71
C TRP A 168 5.01 10.55 25.77
N PRO A 169 5.94 11.48 26.04
CA PRO A 169 5.75 12.51 27.06
C PRO A 169 4.59 13.47 26.76
N ALA A 170 4.24 13.64 25.49
CA ALA A 170 3.11 14.47 25.06
C ALA A 170 1.79 13.68 24.94
N SER A 171 1.84 12.34 25.07
CA SER A 171 0.66 11.48 24.99
C SER A 171 -0.18 11.54 26.27
N GLN A 172 -1.49 11.42 26.12
CA GLN A 172 -2.45 11.40 27.23
C GLN A 172 -3.49 10.33 26.98
N TRP A 173 -3.60 9.36 27.87
CA TRP A 173 -4.49 8.20 27.69
C TRP A 173 -5.81 8.31 28.44
N LYS A 174 -5.98 9.37 29.23
CA LYS A 174 -7.15 9.61 30.07
C LYS A 174 -7.60 11.06 29.93
N ALA A 175 -8.88 11.27 29.66
CA ALA A 175 -9.53 12.58 29.72
C ALA A 175 -10.79 12.52 30.60
N THR A 176 -11.21 13.68 31.08
CA THR A 176 -12.50 13.88 31.75
C THR A 176 -13.49 14.53 30.79
N ILE A 177 -14.77 14.52 31.14
CA ILE A 177 -15.83 15.21 30.36
C ILE A 177 -15.53 16.71 30.23
N ASN A 178 -14.93 17.33 31.26
CA ASN A 178 -14.61 18.75 31.24
C ASN A 178 -13.50 19.08 30.23
N ASP A 179 -12.54 18.16 30.05
CA ASP A 179 -11.47 18.32 29.06
C ASP A 179 -12.00 18.27 27.63
N LEU A 180 -13.07 17.50 27.37
CA LEU A 180 -13.72 17.43 26.06
C LEU A 180 -14.42 18.74 25.67
N VAL A 181 -14.92 19.50 26.65
CA VAL A 181 -15.50 20.83 26.42
C VAL A 181 -14.42 21.83 26.02
N LEU A 182 -13.21 21.67 26.55
CA LEU A 182 -12.05 22.51 26.27
C LEU A 182 -11.14 21.88 25.19
N ILE A 183 -11.70 21.71 23.98
CA ILE A 183 -11.07 20.94 22.89
C ILE A 183 -9.63 21.35 22.55
N HIS A 184 -9.27 22.61 22.76
CA HIS A 184 -7.93 23.14 22.48
C HIS A 184 -6.83 22.53 23.36
N HIS A 185 -7.16 22.10 24.59
CA HIS A 185 -6.20 21.37 25.46
C HIS A 185 -5.92 19.96 24.96
N LEU A 186 -6.83 19.39 24.16
CA LEU A 186 -6.72 18.03 23.65
C LEU A 186 -6.03 17.94 22.30
N VAL A 187 -5.71 19.07 21.65
CA VAL A 187 -5.07 19.07 20.32
C VAL A 187 -3.72 18.35 20.36
N VAL A 188 -2.80 18.80 21.21
CA VAL A 188 -1.45 18.20 21.31
C VAL A 188 -1.53 16.73 21.77
N PRO A 189 -2.28 16.38 22.83
CA PRO A 189 -2.40 14.98 23.24
C PRO A 189 -3.03 14.08 22.19
N THR A 190 -4.02 14.57 21.43
CA THR A 190 -4.64 13.79 20.34
C THR A 190 -3.61 13.44 19.27
N PHE A 191 -2.80 14.41 18.84
CA PHE A 191 -1.72 14.16 17.88
C PHE A 191 -0.65 13.23 18.45
N ALA A 192 -0.24 13.43 19.71
CA ALA A 192 0.75 12.58 20.35
C ALA A 192 0.26 11.12 20.48
N ASN A 193 -0.99 10.91 20.90
CA ASN A 193 -1.62 9.58 20.94
C ASN A 193 -1.66 8.94 19.55
N ALA A 194 -2.06 9.70 18.53
CA ALA A 194 -2.09 9.22 17.15
C ALA A 194 -0.70 8.76 16.69
N VAL A 195 0.33 9.57 16.92
CA VAL A 195 1.73 9.24 16.60
C VAL A 195 2.17 7.98 17.34
N VAL A 196 1.88 7.85 18.64
CA VAL A 196 2.25 6.65 19.41
C VAL A 196 1.54 5.41 18.88
N LEU A 197 0.22 5.47 18.65
CA LEU A 197 -0.56 4.33 18.15
C LEU A 197 -0.11 3.89 16.76
N VAL A 198 0.05 4.84 15.83
CA VAL A 198 0.50 4.55 14.46
C VAL A 198 1.93 4.04 14.46
N SER A 199 2.82 4.58 15.31
CA SER A 199 4.20 4.13 15.41
C SER A 199 4.31 2.73 16.01
N CYS A 200 3.57 2.42 17.07
CA CYS A 200 3.50 1.07 17.63
C CYS A 200 2.96 0.07 16.60
N TYR A 201 1.90 0.46 15.87
CA TYR A 201 1.37 -0.35 14.79
C TYR A 201 2.40 -0.59 13.68
N LEU A 202 3.06 0.46 13.19
CA LEU A 202 4.09 0.38 12.17
C LEU A 202 5.26 -0.51 12.62
N ALA A 203 5.65 -0.45 13.89
CA ALA A 203 6.70 -1.30 14.42
C ALA A 203 6.34 -2.78 14.35
N VAL A 204 5.14 -3.15 14.81
CA VAL A 204 4.67 -4.53 14.76
C VAL A 204 4.45 -4.99 13.31
N ALA A 205 3.81 -4.16 12.49
CA ALA A 205 3.52 -4.47 11.09
C ALA A 205 4.80 -4.66 10.28
N SER A 206 5.83 -3.83 10.49
CA SER A 206 7.12 -3.95 9.80
C SER A 206 7.85 -5.26 10.12
N LEU A 207 7.75 -5.73 11.38
CA LEU A 207 8.29 -7.03 11.78
C LEU A 207 7.47 -8.19 11.19
N ALA A 208 6.14 -8.07 11.16
CA ALA A 208 5.29 -9.09 10.56
C ALA A 208 5.55 -9.23 9.05
N TRP A 209 5.63 -8.10 8.33
CA TRP A 209 5.94 -8.09 6.90
C TRP A 209 7.35 -8.60 6.61
N SER A 210 8.34 -8.28 7.45
CA SER A 210 9.69 -8.82 7.25
C SER A 210 9.79 -10.32 7.47
N VAL A 211 9.07 -10.86 8.45
CA VAL A 211 8.99 -12.32 8.63
C VAL A 211 8.30 -12.97 7.44
N ALA A 212 7.16 -12.42 7.00
CA ALA A 212 6.43 -12.92 5.83
C ALA A 212 7.34 -12.94 4.59
N ASP A 213 7.92 -11.80 4.23
CA ASP A 213 8.74 -11.64 3.02
C ASP A 213 10.04 -12.44 3.08
N ALA A 214 10.68 -12.57 4.25
CA ALA A 214 11.86 -13.41 4.41
C ALA A 214 11.56 -14.92 4.34
N SER A 215 10.34 -15.33 4.73
CA SER A 215 9.90 -16.72 4.69
C SER A 215 9.38 -17.16 3.33
N MET A 216 8.93 -16.24 2.49
CA MET A 216 8.44 -16.54 1.14
C MET A 216 9.60 -17.00 0.25
N ASP A 217 9.32 -18.01 -0.57
CA ASP A 217 10.23 -18.41 -1.63
C ASP A 217 10.20 -17.36 -2.73
N GLN A 218 11.33 -16.68 -2.93
CA GLN A 218 11.45 -15.75 -4.04
C GLN A 218 11.81 -16.50 -5.32
N PRO A 219 11.31 -16.06 -6.49
CA PRO A 219 11.71 -16.63 -7.76
C PRO A 219 13.22 -16.49 -7.93
N ALA A 220 13.89 -17.63 -8.15
CA ALA A 220 15.32 -17.69 -8.38
C ALA A 220 15.61 -17.81 -9.88
N ASP A 221 16.67 -17.14 -10.34
CA ASP A 221 17.16 -17.33 -11.70
C ASP A 221 17.57 -18.79 -11.94
N LEU A 222 17.23 -19.30 -13.11
CA LEU A 222 17.74 -20.59 -13.56
C LEU A 222 19.25 -20.49 -13.75
N ALA A 223 20.00 -21.47 -13.23
CA ALA A 223 21.45 -21.52 -13.38
C ALA A 223 21.89 -21.66 -14.85
N GLY A 224 21.00 -22.14 -15.70
CA GLY A 224 21.15 -22.23 -17.15
C GLY A 224 19.89 -22.81 -17.78
N PHE A 225 19.74 -22.63 -19.07
CA PHE A 225 18.71 -23.31 -19.84
C PHE A 225 19.21 -24.71 -20.23
N ASP A 226 18.30 -25.69 -20.22
CA ASP A 226 18.63 -27.03 -20.72
C ASP A 226 19.04 -26.98 -22.20
N ALA A 227 20.04 -27.79 -22.56
CA ALA A 227 20.45 -27.93 -23.95
C ALA A 227 19.29 -28.48 -24.78
N THR A 228 19.05 -27.88 -25.95
CA THR A 228 17.99 -28.35 -26.85
C THR A 228 18.33 -29.75 -27.37
N PRO A 229 17.49 -30.78 -27.15
CA PRO A 229 17.75 -32.13 -27.63
C PRO A 229 17.85 -32.17 -29.16
N SER A 230 18.80 -32.93 -29.71
CA SER A 230 18.92 -33.12 -31.16
C SER A 230 17.67 -33.83 -31.70
N GLY A 231 16.93 -33.16 -32.59
CA GLY A 231 15.66 -33.66 -33.14
C GLY A 231 14.45 -33.52 -32.22
N GLY A 232 14.58 -32.83 -31.07
CA GLY A 232 13.46 -32.53 -30.18
C GLY A 232 12.44 -31.57 -30.81
N ARG A 233 11.17 -31.69 -30.42
CA ARG A 233 10.14 -30.71 -30.80
C ARG A 233 10.42 -29.37 -30.12
N VAL A 234 10.63 -28.33 -30.91
CA VAL A 234 10.86 -26.96 -30.42
C VAL A 234 9.54 -26.21 -30.31
N TRP A 235 9.25 -25.68 -29.13
CA TRP A 235 8.14 -24.78 -28.89
C TRP A 235 8.65 -23.34 -28.83
N ARG A 236 8.03 -22.43 -29.57
CA ARG A 236 8.31 -21.00 -29.48
C ARG A 236 7.17 -20.34 -28.72
N VAL A 237 7.46 -19.86 -27.52
CA VAL A 237 6.49 -19.16 -26.67
C VAL A 237 6.80 -17.67 -26.73
N ALA A 238 5.81 -16.86 -27.13
CA ALA A 238 5.85 -15.42 -26.97
C ALA A 238 4.98 -15.06 -25.75
N HIS A 239 5.61 -14.61 -24.68
CA HIS A 239 4.92 -14.07 -23.51
C HIS A 239 4.76 -12.56 -23.69
N LEU A 240 3.53 -12.08 -23.57
CA LEU A 240 3.19 -10.66 -23.64
C LEU A 240 2.54 -10.30 -22.30
N SER A 241 3.19 -9.44 -21.50
CA SER A 241 2.62 -8.85 -20.30
C SER A 241 2.32 -7.38 -20.54
N ASP A 242 1.51 -6.78 -19.66
CA ASP A 242 1.29 -5.33 -19.60
C ASP A 242 0.93 -4.74 -20.97
N LEU A 243 0.08 -5.47 -21.69
CA LEU A 243 -0.31 -5.13 -23.06
C LEU A 243 -1.06 -3.81 -23.14
N HIS A 244 -1.64 -3.40 -22.00
CA HIS A 244 -2.11 -2.05 -21.80
C HIS A 244 -3.11 -1.58 -22.89
N VAL A 245 -3.89 -2.52 -23.44
CA VAL A 245 -4.87 -2.30 -24.50
C VAL A 245 -6.22 -1.82 -23.97
N VAL A 246 -6.90 -0.98 -24.76
CA VAL A 246 -8.27 -0.54 -24.49
C VAL A 246 -9.20 -1.23 -25.48
N GLY A 247 -10.07 -2.11 -24.95
CA GLY A 247 -10.92 -2.99 -25.76
C GLY A 247 -12.30 -2.43 -26.13
N GLU A 248 -12.67 -1.26 -25.61
CA GLU A 248 -14.01 -0.68 -25.76
C GLU A 248 -14.03 0.51 -26.73
N ARG A 249 -15.14 0.69 -27.46
CA ARG A 249 -15.31 1.77 -28.47
C ARG A 249 -15.27 3.19 -27.90
N TYR A 250 -15.51 3.32 -26.59
CA TYR A 250 -15.39 4.55 -25.82
C TYR A 250 -14.64 4.31 -24.52
N GLY A 251 -13.87 3.21 -24.46
CA GLY A 251 -13.01 2.94 -23.32
C GLY A 251 -11.95 4.03 -23.26
N PHE A 252 -11.73 4.55 -22.06
CA PHE A 252 -10.73 5.58 -21.82
C PHE A 252 -9.87 5.13 -20.66
N ARG A 253 -8.56 5.23 -20.83
CA ARG A 253 -7.59 4.93 -19.80
C ARG A 253 -6.87 6.21 -19.42
N ILE A 254 -6.74 6.41 -18.11
CA ILE A 254 -5.99 7.50 -17.50
C ILE A 254 -4.79 6.86 -16.81
N GLU A 255 -3.59 7.07 -17.35
CA GLU A 255 -2.31 6.78 -16.70
C GLU A 255 -1.38 7.98 -16.84
N SER A 256 -0.49 8.18 -15.88
CA SER A 256 0.33 9.39 -15.80
C SER A 256 1.26 9.56 -17.01
N GLY A 257 1.10 10.64 -17.79
CA GLY A 257 1.94 11.01 -18.94
C GLY A 257 1.13 11.43 -20.18
N THR A 258 1.47 12.52 -20.87
CA THR A 258 0.57 13.17 -21.87
C THR A 258 0.94 13.02 -23.36
N ALA A 259 1.81 12.06 -23.72
CA ALA A 259 2.58 12.12 -24.98
C ALA A 259 3.32 10.84 -25.45
N GLY A 260 2.76 9.62 -25.39
CA GLY A 260 3.50 8.42 -25.84
C GLY A 260 2.69 7.32 -26.50
N PRO A 261 3.31 6.15 -26.67
CA PRO A 261 2.94 5.24 -27.75
C PRO A 261 1.70 4.43 -27.39
N ARG A 262 0.70 4.53 -28.27
CA ARG A 262 -0.59 3.85 -28.16
C ARG A 262 -0.43 2.32 -28.06
N GLY A 263 -0.69 1.76 -26.88
CA GLY A 263 -0.74 0.31 -26.58
C GLY A 263 -1.56 -0.49 -27.59
N ASN A 264 -2.69 0.03 -28.07
CA ASN A 264 -3.48 -0.64 -29.12
C ASN A 264 -2.72 -0.77 -30.46
N GLU A 265 -1.99 0.27 -30.88
CA GLU A 265 -1.17 0.23 -32.10
C GLU A 265 0.07 -0.64 -31.93
N ARG A 266 0.73 -0.59 -30.77
CA ARG A 266 1.89 -1.44 -30.46
C ARG A 266 1.49 -2.91 -30.42
N PHE A 267 0.38 -3.24 -29.78
CA PHE A 267 -0.13 -4.61 -29.76
C PHE A 267 -0.45 -5.10 -31.17
N ASN A 268 -1.15 -4.29 -31.98
CA ASN A 268 -1.42 -4.64 -33.39
C ASN A 268 -0.12 -4.82 -34.19
N ARG A 269 0.88 -3.98 -33.99
CA ARG A 269 2.18 -4.13 -34.64
C ARG A 269 2.89 -5.42 -34.23
N VAL A 270 2.83 -5.82 -32.96
CA VAL A 270 3.37 -7.10 -32.48
C VAL A 270 2.59 -8.28 -33.09
N LEU A 271 1.27 -8.17 -33.21
CA LEU A 271 0.45 -9.20 -33.85
C LEU A 271 0.72 -9.33 -35.35
N VAL A 272 0.98 -8.22 -36.04
CA VAL A 272 1.23 -8.15 -37.49
C VAL A 272 2.68 -8.52 -37.84
N ASN A 273 3.66 -8.08 -37.06
CA ASN A 273 5.09 -8.35 -37.27
C ASN A 273 5.55 -9.69 -36.66
N ARG A 274 4.64 -10.63 -36.38
CA ARG A 274 5.06 -11.96 -35.92
C ARG A 274 5.96 -12.60 -36.99
N PRO A 275 7.09 -13.22 -36.61
CA PRO A 275 7.89 -13.97 -37.57
C PRO A 275 7.00 -15.06 -38.20
N ALA A 276 7.00 -15.13 -39.54
CA ALA A 276 6.18 -16.05 -40.34
C ALA A 276 6.34 -17.55 -39.97
N ASN A 277 7.34 -17.88 -39.15
CA ASN A 277 7.61 -19.22 -38.61
C ASN A 277 6.77 -19.59 -37.37
N LEU A 278 5.74 -18.82 -37.04
CA LEU A 278 4.70 -19.12 -36.03
C LEU A 278 3.38 -19.47 -36.73
N THR A 279 3.40 -20.42 -37.67
CA THR A 279 2.17 -20.99 -38.24
C THR A 279 1.41 -21.77 -37.15
N PRO A 280 0.11 -21.51 -36.92
CA PRO A 280 -0.65 -22.13 -35.86
C PRO A 280 -1.02 -23.55 -36.25
N HIS A 281 -0.25 -24.55 -35.81
CA HIS A 281 -0.67 -25.94 -35.96
C HIS A 281 -1.66 -26.42 -34.91
N ARG A 282 -2.08 -25.56 -33.96
CA ARG A 282 -3.28 -25.70 -33.14
C ARG A 282 -3.54 -24.36 -32.43
N ARG A 283 -4.82 -24.10 -32.13
CA ARG A 283 -5.35 -22.86 -31.56
C ARG A 283 -4.44 -22.33 -30.43
N PRO A 284 -4.16 -21.00 -30.38
CA PRO A 284 -3.48 -20.42 -29.23
C PRO A 284 -4.32 -20.66 -27.98
N ILE A 285 -3.73 -21.31 -26.98
CA ILE A 285 -4.29 -21.35 -25.63
C ILE A 285 -3.94 -19.99 -25.02
N LEU A 286 -4.88 -19.05 -25.14
CA LEU A 286 -4.84 -17.78 -24.41
C LEU A 286 -5.34 -18.07 -23.01
N THR A 287 -4.43 -18.23 -22.05
CA THR A 287 -4.77 -18.15 -20.63
C THR A 287 -4.52 -16.72 -20.17
N PRO A 288 -5.56 -15.91 -19.94
CA PRO A 288 -5.39 -14.64 -19.23
C PRO A 288 -5.03 -14.98 -17.78
N SER A 289 -3.76 -14.84 -17.42
CA SER A 289 -3.37 -14.73 -16.02
C SER A 289 -3.53 -13.27 -15.63
N CYS A 290 -4.65 -12.93 -14.99
CA CYS A 290 -4.70 -11.74 -14.14
C CYS A 290 -3.75 -11.99 -12.97
N GLY A 291 -2.47 -11.63 -13.15
CA GLY A 291 -1.53 -11.48 -12.06
C GLY A 291 -2.04 -10.34 -11.18
N GLY A 292 -2.44 -10.71 -9.96
CA GLY A 292 -3.08 -9.81 -9.03
C GLY A 292 -2.16 -8.67 -8.59
N LEU A 293 -2.77 -7.49 -8.50
CA LEU A 293 -2.71 -6.51 -7.41
C LEU A 293 -3.25 -5.20 -7.99
N CYS A 294 -4.57 -5.17 -8.21
CA CYS A 294 -5.31 -3.92 -8.15
C CYS A 294 -5.72 -3.72 -6.69
N TRP A 295 -4.95 -2.89 -6.00
CA TRP A 295 -5.39 -2.07 -4.87
C TRP A 295 -4.63 -0.76 -4.95
#